data_AF-A0A851EZ68-F1
#
_entry.id   AF-A0A851EZ68-F1
#
_cell.length_a   1.000
_cell.length_b   1.000
_cell.length_c   1.000
_cell.angle_alpha   90.00
_cell.angle_beta   90.00
_cell.angle_gamma   90.00
#
_symmetry.space_group_name_H-M   'P 1'
#
loop_
_entity.id
_entity.type
_entity.pdbx_description
1 polymer ?
#
loop_
_entity_poly.entity_id
_entity_poly.type
_entity_poly.pdbx_seq_one_letter_code
_entity_poly.pdbx_strand_id
1 'polypeptide(L)'
;EPHFVQALPYGPYIYFFFREVAVELSALGKVLVARVARVCRNDRGGSPRVLERRWTSFLKLRLQCSVPGDTVFYFDVLEAVTPPQTLHGRPAVLALFGTQPNSIPGSAVCAFYLADVERSFEGPFAESRGATWSPVPEDRVPQPRPGCCAGMGPATGIVTSGDFPDETLAFAKEHPLLHGAVAPAGGQPLFTRTGTRLTQLAVDTGAGPRGDHTVLFLGAEDGRVLKVLVATRPPETTQHPRGTPAPGDSGDSGDSRDATLLLEDISLYEPRRCQSPRGSGVPSRVLGLELHPPGRELLVAFAGCLVRLPLSRCHRHGTCRRSCLAARDPYCVWLPPEGCVPFSEDLPSSFQQDVEGSLGISGTCQEAPAAGDSDEDGDMAHG
;
A
#
# COMPACT_ATOMS: atom_id res chain seq x y z
N GLU A 1 -21.63 1.14 8.69
CA GLU A 1 -21.26 2.21 7.74
C GLU A 1 -19.88 1.89 7.15
N PRO A 2 -19.80 0.99 6.14
CA PRO A 2 -18.53 0.69 5.47
C PRO A 2 -18.22 1.74 4.39
N HIS A 3 -16.93 2.01 4.20
CA HIS A 3 -16.40 2.72 3.04
C HIS A 3 -15.46 1.79 2.27
N PHE A 4 -15.92 1.31 1.12
CA PHE A 4 -15.16 0.39 0.26
C PHE A 4 -14.00 1.10 -0.43
N VAL A 5 -12.85 0.42 -0.50
CA VAL A 5 -11.60 0.96 -1.06
C VAL A 5 -11.16 0.14 -2.28
N GLN A 6 -11.19 -1.19 -2.19
CA GLN A 6 -10.73 -2.07 -3.26
C GLN A 6 -11.43 -3.43 -3.20
N ALA A 7 -11.57 -4.10 -4.34
CA ALA A 7 -11.91 -5.51 -4.40
C ALA A 7 -11.01 -6.22 -5.41
N LEU A 8 -10.54 -7.42 -5.08
CA LEU A 8 -9.69 -8.19 -5.99
C LEU A 8 -9.97 -9.69 -5.94
N PRO A 9 -9.89 -10.37 -7.09
CA PRO A 9 -9.97 -11.83 -7.17
C PRO A 9 -8.63 -12.45 -6.76
N TYR A 10 -8.62 -13.37 -5.78
CA TYR A 10 -7.46 -14.23 -5.50
C TYR A 10 -7.90 -15.64 -5.06
N GLY A 11 -7.30 -16.68 -5.64
CA GLY A 11 -7.70 -18.07 -5.38
C GLY A 11 -9.20 -18.33 -5.65
N PRO A 12 -9.91 -19.08 -4.79
CA PRO A 12 -11.36 -19.32 -4.93
C PRO A 12 -12.22 -18.18 -4.37
N TYR A 13 -11.62 -17.08 -3.92
CA TYR A 13 -12.30 -15.99 -3.23
C TYR A 13 -12.27 -14.66 -4.02
N ILE A 14 -13.19 -13.76 -3.65
CA ILE A 14 -13.07 -12.32 -3.88
C ILE A 14 -12.78 -11.67 -2.53
N TYR A 15 -11.74 -10.84 -2.46
CA TYR A 15 -11.37 -10.08 -1.27
C TYR A 15 -11.85 -8.64 -1.40
N PHE A 16 -12.47 -8.11 -0.33
CA PHE A 16 -12.93 -6.74 -0.24
C PHE A 16 -12.16 -6.00 0.85
N PHE A 17 -11.58 -4.87 0.49
CA PHE A 17 -10.84 -4.00 1.39
C PHE A 17 -11.66 -2.75 1.64
N PHE A 18 -11.91 -2.44 2.90
CA PHE A 18 -12.76 -1.33 3.30
C PHE A 18 -12.41 -0.86 4.72
N ARG A 19 -13.00 0.25 5.13
CA ARG A 19 -12.98 0.71 6.52
C ARG A 19 -14.40 0.80 7.06
N GLU A 20 -14.58 0.55 8.34
CA GLU A 20 -15.88 0.64 9.01
C GLU A 20 -15.71 1.06 10.48
N VAL A 21 -16.81 1.43 11.14
CA VAL A 21 -16.82 1.60 12.60
C VAL A 21 -16.70 0.22 13.26
N ALA A 22 -15.68 0.05 14.10
CA ALA A 22 -15.37 -1.18 14.81
C ALA A 22 -16.38 -1.46 15.93
N VAL A 23 -17.17 -2.53 15.78
CA VAL A 23 -18.09 -2.99 16.85
C VAL A 23 -17.33 -3.55 18.04
N GLU A 24 -16.15 -4.13 17.78
CA GLU A 24 -15.28 -4.73 18.79
C GLU A 24 -14.54 -3.70 19.66
N LEU A 25 -14.54 -2.44 19.24
CA LEU A 25 -13.94 -1.32 19.98
C LEU A 25 -15.01 -0.35 20.50
N SER A 26 -16.28 -0.76 20.55
CA SER A 26 -17.40 0.11 20.96
C SER A 26 -17.23 0.72 22.36
N ALA A 27 -16.52 0.04 23.28
CA ALA A 27 -16.17 0.57 24.59
C ALA A 27 -15.24 1.82 24.54
N LEU A 28 -14.51 2.01 23.44
CA LEU A 28 -13.65 3.17 23.17
C LEU A 28 -14.36 4.27 22.36
N GLY A 29 -15.65 4.08 22.05
CA GLY A 29 -16.44 4.97 21.21
C GLY A 29 -16.42 4.56 19.72
N LYS A 30 -16.68 5.53 18.83
CA LYS A 30 -16.70 5.30 17.38
C LYS A 30 -15.29 5.34 16.81
N VAL A 31 -14.68 4.16 16.66
CA VAL A 31 -13.34 4.00 16.08
C VAL A 31 -13.45 3.40 14.69
N LEU A 32 -12.90 4.05 13.66
CA LEU A 32 -12.76 3.45 12.34
C LEU A 32 -11.63 2.44 12.35
N VAL A 33 -11.82 1.29 11.69
CA VAL A 33 -10.77 0.30 11.45
C VAL A 33 -10.77 -0.18 10.02
N ALA A 34 -9.59 -0.57 9.53
CA ALA A 34 -9.40 -1.21 8.25
C ALA A 34 -9.77 -2.68 8.31
N ARG A 35 -10.43 -3.16 7.26
CA ARG A 35 -10.89 -4.54 7.11
C ARG A 35 -10.46 -5.11 5.79
N VAL A 36 -10.22 -6.42 5.83
CA VAL A 36 -10.32 -7.29 4.66
C VAL A 36 -11.45 -8.28 4.92
N ALA A 37 -12.31 -8.47 3.93
CA ALA A 37 -13.32 -9.52 3.92
C ALA A 37 -13.12 -10.45 2.72
N ARG A 38 -13.62 -11.68 2.80
CA ARG A 38 -13.65 -12.62 1.67
C ARG A 38 -15.05 -13.18 1.46
N VAL A 39 -15.35 -13.54 0.22
CA VAL A 39 -16.50 -14.37 -0.18
C VAL A 39 -16.04 -15.40 -1.21
N CYS A 40 -16.62 -16.60 -1.18
CA CYS A 40 -16.39 -17.62 -2.20
C CYS A 40 -16.97 -17.18 -3.54
N ARG A 41 -16.21 -17.35 -4.63
CA ARG A 41 -16.67 -17.00 -5.99
C ARG A 41 -17.84 -17.86 -6.45
N ASN A 42 -17.95 -19.08 -5.94
CA ASN A 42 -19.01 -20.03 -6.28
C ASN A 42 -20.18 -19.99 -5.28
N ASP A 43 -20.26 -19.01 -4.38
CA ASP A 43 -21.37 -18.85 -3.44
C ASP A 43 -22.68 -18.57 -4.21
N ARG A 44 -23.72 -19.35 -3.91
CA ARG A 44 -25.04 -19.30 -4.56
C ARG A 44 -26.15 -18.87 -3.59
N GLY A 45 -25.79 -18.48 -2.36
CA GLY A 45 -26.74 -18.23 -1.29
C GLY A 45 -27.00 -19.47 -0.43
N GLY A 46 -27.62 -19.27 0.73
CA GLY A 46 -27.91 -20.33 1.70
C GLY A 46 -29.19 -21.11 1.40
N SER A 47 -29.57 -21.97 2.34
CA SER A 47 -30.78 -22.78 2.28
C SER A 47 -32.04 -21.89 2.30
N PRO A 48 -33.22 -22.41 1.93
CA PRO A 48 -34.48 -21.68 2.06
C PRO A 48 -34.81 -21.23 3.50
N ARG A 49 -34.12 -21.80 4.51
CA ARG A 49 -34.34 -21.50 5.93
C ARG A 49 -33.35 -20.47 6.46
N VAL A 50 -32.11 -20.46 5.96
CA VAL A 50 -31.03 -19.59 6.47
C VAL A 50 -30.21 -19.01 5.33
N LEU A 51 -30.01 -17.68 5.33
CA LEU A 51 -29.22 -16.95 4.34
C LEU A 51 -29.69 -17.13 2.87
N GLU A 52 -30.99 -17.37 2.65
CA GLU A 52 -31.55 -17.40 1.29
C GLU A 52 -31.18 -16.10 0.53
N ARG A 53 -30.55 -16.25 -0.65
CA ARG A 53 -30.05 -15.13 -1.50
C ARG A 53 -29.06 -14.18 -0.81
N ARG A 54 -28.38 -14.63 0.25
CA ARG A 54 -27.32 -13.87 0.95
C ARG A 54 -26.04 -14.67 0.97
N TRP A 55 -24.90 -13.99 1.05
CA TRP A 55 -23.59 -14.65 1.17
C TRP A 55 -23.57 -15.64 2.34
N THR A 56 -23.09 -16.84 2.07
CA THR A 56 -22.86 -17.92 3.05
C THR A 56 -21.40 -17.98 3.51
N SER A 57 -20.52 -17.32 2.77
CA SER A 57 -19.08 -17.35 2.94
C SER A 57 -18.46 -16.02 3.38
N PHE A 58 -19.28 -15.01 3.69
CA PHE A 58 -18.79 -13.69 4.09
C PHE A 58 -18.13 -13.75 5.47
N LEU A 59 -16.82 -13.53 5.49
CA LEU A 59 -16.04 -13.31 6.72
C LEU A 59 -15.21 -12.04 6.56
N LYS A 60 -14.97 -11.35 7.68
CA LYS A 60 -14.09 -10.16 7.75
C LYS A 60 -13.16 -10.23 8.94
N LEU A 61 -12.01 -9.58 8.82
CA LEU A 61 -11.06 -9.39 9.91
C LEU A 61 -10.33 -8.06 9.78
N ARG A 62 -9.69 -7.63 10.87
CA ARG A 62 -8.92 -6.37 10.93
C ARG A 62 -7.63 -6.47 10.12
N LEU A 63 -7.32 -5.43 9.35
CA LEU A 63 -5.97 -5.16 8.85
C LEU A 63 -5.27 -4.23 9.83
N GLN A 64 -4.07 -4.60 10.28
CA GLN A 64 -3.33 -3.82 11.25
C GLN A 64 -2.09 -3.21 10.60
N CYS A 65 -2.02 -1.88 10.55
CA CYS A 65 -0.81 -1.15 10.18
C CYS A 65 -0.37 -0.31 11.38
N SER A 66 0.74 -0.70 12.02
CA SER A 66 1.17 -0.09 13.28
C SER A 66 2.67 0.03 13.40
N VAL A 67 3.15 1.11 14.01
CA VAL A 67 4.56 1.29 14.36
C VAL A 67 4.80 0.61 15.72
N PRO A 68 5.74 -0.36 15.80
CA PRO A 68 6.09 -1.02 17.06
C PRO A 68 6.87 -0.07 17.98
N GLY A 69 6.82 -0.33 19.28
CA GLY A 69 7.52 0.43 20.32
C GLY A 69 6.95 0.12 21.70
N ASP A 70 7.48 0.75 22.75
CA ASP A 70 6.95 0.64 24.12
C ASP A 70 5.44 0.93 24.18
N THR A 71 5.01 1.85 23.32
CA THR A 71 3.60 2.08 23.00
C THR A 71 3.39 1.90 21.51
N VAL A 72 2.40 1.08 21.14
CA VAL A 72 2.09 0.80 19.73
C VAL A 72 1.22 1.90 19.15
N PHE A 73 1.61 2.47 18.01
CA PHE A 73 0.83 3.48 17.31
C PHE A 73 0.15 2.88 16.06
N TYR A 74 -1.17 3.05 15.93
CA TYR A 74 -1.98 2.43 14.87
C TYR A 74 -2.42 3.46 13.81
N PHE A 75 -2.35 3.04 12.55
CA PHE A 75 -2.99 3.70 11.41
C PHE A 75 -4.20 2.86 10.98
N ASP A 76 -5.39 3.26 11.39
CA ASP A 76 -6.60 2.44 11.26
C ASP A 76 -7.50 2.83 10.07
N VAL A 77 -7.29 3.99 9.46
CA VAL A 77 -8.15 4.49 8.37
C VAL A 77 -7.58 4.06 7.03
N LEU A 78 -8.14 3.02 6.40
CA LEU A 78 -7.68 2.56 5.09
C LEU A 78 -8.06 3.55 3.97
N GLU A 79 -7.10 4.06 3.20
CA GLU A 79 -7.34 5.04 2.11
C GLU A 79 -7.22 4.44 0.71
N ALA A 80 -6.23 3.57 0.46
CA ALA A 80 -6.00 2.96 -0.86
C ALA A 80 -5.40 1.55 -0.71
N VAL A 81 -5.65 0.67 -1.68
CA VAL A 81 -5.06 -0.67 -1.77
C VAL A 81 -4.71 -0.99 -3.22
N THR A 82 -3.48 -1.45 -3.45
CA THR A 82 -3.01 -1.84 -4.78
C THR A 82 -3.67 -3.14 -5.25
N PRO A 83 -3.71 -3.40 -6.56
CA PRO A 83 -3.79 -4.78 -7.06
C PRO A 83 -2.64 -5.64 -6.49
N PRO A 84 -2.74 -6.98 -6.55
CA PRO A 84 -1.64 -7.86 -6.13
C PRO A 84 -0.34 -7.51 -6.86
N GLN A 85 0.73 -7.32 -6.10
CA GLN A 85 2.08 -7.06 -6.56
C GLN A 85 3.00 -8.22 -6.13
N THR A 86 4.15 -8.35 -6.78
CA THR A 86 5.18 -9.30 -6.35
C THR A 86 6.18 -8.56 -5.46
N LEU A 87 6.12 -8.79 -4.14
CA LEU A 87 7.03 -8.20 -3.18
C LEU A 87 7.94 -9.28 -2.59
N HIS A 88 9.25 -9.15 -2.80
CA HIS A 88 10.25 -10.16 -2.37
C HIS A 88 9.90 -11.58 -2.85
N GLY A 89 9.47 -11.70 -4.11
CA GLY A 89 9.08 -12.98 -4.73
C GLY A 89 7.74 -13.55 -4.24
N ARG A 90 6.96 -12.83 -3.43
CA ARG A 90 5.67 -13.29 -2.90
C ARG A 90 4.52 -12.34 -3.28
N PRO A 91 3.32 -12.86 -3.61
CA PRO A 91 2.14 -12.04 -3.83
C PRO A 91 1.75 -11.25 -2.58
N ALA A 92 1.65 -9.93 -2.72
CA ALA A 92 1.28 -9.02 -1.65
C ALA A 92 0.37 -7.91 -2.16
N VAL A 93 -0.42 -7.32 -1.27
CA VAL A 93 -1.07 -6.03 -1.50
C VAL A 93 -0.38 -4.97 -0.67
N LEU A 94 -0.22 -3.77 -1.23
CA LEU A 94 0.22 -2.61 -0.48
C LEU A 94 -0.99 -1.72 -0.21
N ALA A 95 -1.05 -1.19 1.00
CA ALA A 95 -2.20 -0.43 1.47
C ALA A 95 -1.73 0.84 2.18
N LEU A 96 -2.43 1.92 1.87
CA LEU A 96 -2.24 3.24 2.47
C LEU A 96 -3.24 3.41 3.61
N PHE A 97 -2.75 3.81 4.77
CA PHE A 97 -3.53 4.04 5.97
C PHE A 97 -3.32 5.47 6.46
N GLY A 98 -4.32 6.00 7.15
CA GLY A 98 -4.29 7.27 7.85
C GLY A 98 -4.66 7.12 9.32
N THR A 99 -4.38 8.18 10.08
CA THR A 99 -4.90 8.36 11.44
C THR A 99 -6.39 8.76 11.41
N GLN A 100 -7.08 8.66 12.55
CA GLN A 100 -8.49 9.03 12.68
C GLN A 100 -8.75 10.48 12.21
N PRO A 101 -9.94 10.82 11.66
CA PRO A 101 -10.22 12.14 11.08
C PRO A 101 -9.91 13.33 12.00
N ASN A 102 -10.25 13.23 13.29
CA ASN A 102 -10.08 14.29 14.30
C ASN A 102 -8.78 14.18 15.11
N SER A 103 -7.77 13.51 14.56
CA SER A 103 -6.46 13.35 15.19
C SER A 103 -5.37 14.08 14.39
N ILE A 104 -4.14 14.11 14.93
CA ILE A 104 -2.99 14.63 14.20
C ILE A 104 -2.85 13.84 12.89
N PRO A 105 -2.87 14.52 11.73
CA PRO A 105 -2.73 13.86 10.44
C PRO A 105 -1.41 13.08 10.32
N GLY A 106 -1.56 11.77 10.12
CA GLY A 106 -0.47 10.86 9.84
C GLY A 106 -0.91 9.82 8.83
N SER A 107 0.02 9.39 7.97
CA SER A 107 -0.18 8.37 6.96
C SER A 107 0.91 7.30 7.04
N ALA A 108 0.57 6.07 6.67
CA ALA A 108 1.50 4.95 6.63
C ALA A 108 1.19 4.02 5.45
N VAL A 109 2.22 3.43 4.86
CA VAL A 109 2.08 2.38 3.85
C VAL A 109 2.52 1.06 4.47
N CYS A 110 1.63 0.08 4.47
CA CYS A 110 1.93 -1.29 4.89
C CYS A 110 1.74 -2.25 3.72
N ALA A 111 2.56 -3.30 3.66
CA ALA A 111 2.35 -4.42 2.75
C ALA A 111 1.75 -5.61 3.51
N PHE A 112 0.95 -6.43 2.85
CA PHE A 112 0.36 -7.65 3.42
C PHE A 112 0.52 -8.79 2.42
N TYR A 113 1.21 -9.87 2.80
CA TYR A 113 1.30 -11.05 1.95
C TYR A 113 -0.07 -11.72 1.87
N LEU A 114 -0.49 -12.10 0.66
CA LEU A 114 -1.79 -12.73 0.47
C LEU A 114 -1.89 -14.09 1.20
N ALA A 115 -0.76 -14.80 1.35
CA ALA A 115 -0.70 -16.02 2.14
C ALA A 115 -0.99 -15.80 3.64
N ASP A 116 -0.57 -14.66 4.20
CA ASP A 116 -0.84 -14.31 5.61
C ASP A 116 -2.29 -13.86 5.79
N VAL A 117 -2.84 -13.15 4.79
CA VAL A 117 -4.27 -12.83 4.73
C VAL A 117 -5.10 -14.12 4.71
N GLU A 118 -4.79 -15.06 3.82
CA GLU A 118 -5.46 -16.37 3.72
C GLU A 118 -5.40 -17.15 5.03
N ARG A 119 -4.22 -17.27 5.62
CA ARG A 119 -4.03 -17.97 6.90
C ARG A 119 -4.86 -17.36 8.02
N SER A 120 -4.98 -16.03 8.05
CA SER A 120 -5.74 -15.33 9.08
C SER A 120 -7.24 -15.59 9.00
N PHE A 121 -7.75 -15.96 7.82
CA PHE A 121 -9.16 -16.37 7.68
C PHE A 121 -9.47 -17.77 8.23
N GLU A 122 -8.46 -18.57 8.50
CA GLU A 122 -8.60 -19.87 9.19
C GLU A 122 -8.52 -19.71 10.72
N GLY A 123 -8.34 -18.48 11.21
CA GLY A 123 -8.32 -18.14 12.62
C GLY A 123 -9.68 -18.26 13.32
N PRO A 124 -9.71 -18.11 14.65
CA PRO A 124 -10.94 -18.23 15.44
C PRO A 124 -11.94 -17.11 15.12
N PHE A 125 -13.22 -17.42 15.21
CA PHE A 125 -14.29 -16.42 15.14
C PHE A 125 -14.28 -15.52 16.37
N ALA A 126 -14.78 -14.29 16.24
CA ALA A 126 -14.96 -13.39 17.37
C ALA A 126 -16.42 -13.41 17.85
N GLU A 127 -16.63 -13.49 19.16
CA GLU A 127 -17.92 -13.31 19.80
C GLU A 127 -17.87 -12.20 20.85
N SER A 128 -19.00 -11.53 21.06
CA SER A 128 -19.13 -10.57 22.15
C SER A 128 -19.47 -11.28 23.47
N ARG A 129 -18.67 -11.02 24.51
CA ARG A 129 -18.94 -11.36 25.91
C ARG A 129 -19.07 -10.06 26.69
N GLY A 130 -20.25 -9.46 26.61
CA GLY A 130 -20.54 -8.16 27.24
C GLY A 130 -19.79 -7.02 26.54
N ALA A 131 -18.84 -6.40 27.25
CA ALA A 131 -18.03 -5.30 26.71
C ALA A 131 -16.75 -5.78 25.99
N THR A 132 -16.43 -7.07 26.05
CA THR A 132 -15.20 -7.64 25.49
C THR A 132 -15.50 -8.59 24.34
N TRP A 133 -14.59 -8.66 23.37
CA TRP A 133 -14.68 -9.59 22.25
C TRP A 133 -13.63 -10.69 22.40
N SER A 134 -14.07 -11.94 22.47
CA SER A 134 -13.23 -13.10 22.71
C SER A 134 -13.27 -14.09 21.54
N PRO A 135 -12.22 -14.92 21.37
CA PRO A 135 -12.25 -15.98 20.38
C PRO A 135 -13.31 -17.03 20.75
N VAL A 136 -14.08 -17.48 19.75
CA VAL A 136 -14.98 -18.63 19.86
C VAL A 136 -14.14 -19.90 19.96
N PRO A 137 -14.32 -20.74 20.99
CA PRO A 137 -13.69 -22.05 21.08
C PRO A 137 -14.04 -22.95 19.88
N GLU A 138 -13.04 -23.67 19.36
CA GLU A 138 -13.15 -24.46 18.12
C GLU A 138 -14.17 -25.61 18.22
N ASP A 139 -14.39 -26.16 19.43
CA ASP A 139 -15.39 -27.19 19.70
C ASP A 139 -16.84 -26.71 19.52
N ARG A 140 -17.07 -25.40 19.49
CA ARG A 140 -18.37 -24.78 19.19
C ARG A 140 -18.51 -24.36 17.73
N VAL A 141 -17.49 -24.55 16.90
CA VAL A 141 -17.55 -24.22 15.47
C VAL A 141 -18.14 -25.42 14.71
N PRO A 142 -19.26 -25.25 13.99
CA PRO A 142 -19.91 -26.36 13.29
C PRO A 142 -19.10 -26.84 12.08
N GLN A 143 -19.43 -28.04 11.60
CA GLN A 143 -18.82 -28.64 10.41
C GLN A 143 -19.85 -28.83 9.27
N PRO A 144 -19.50 -28.53 8.00
CA PRO A 144 -18.24 -27.94 7.55
C PRO A 144 -18.00 -26.53 8.12
N ARG A 145 -16.73 -26.15 8.29
CA ARG A 145 -16.36 -24.85 8.88
C ARG A 145 -17.02 -23.67 8.12
N PRO A 146 -17.73 -22.77 8.82
CA PRO A 146 -18.30 -21.57 8.23
C PRO A 146 -17.26 -20.75 7.45
N GLY A 147 -17.60 -20.33 6.22
CA GLY A 147 -16.68 -19.59 5.34
C GLY A 147 -15.90 -20.44 4.33
N CYS A 148 -15.94 -21.78 4.42
CA CYS A 148 -15.40 -22.66 3.38
C CYS A 148 -16.27 -22.64 2.11
N CYS A 149 -15.65 -22.86 0.95
CA CYS A 149 -16.38 -22.90 -0.32
C CYS A 149 -16.94 -24.30 -0.60
N ALA A 150 -18.19 -24.37 -1.08
CA ALA A 150 -18.81 -25.62 -1.52
C ALA A 150 -17.93 -26.32 -2.57
N GLY A 151 -17.76 -27.64 -2.45
CA GLY A 151 -16.95 -28.47 -3.33
C GLY A 151 -15.44 -28.40 -3.05
N MET A 152 -14.99 -27.71 -1.99
CA MET A 152 -13.56 -27.52 -1.70
C MET A 152 -13.20 -27.89 -0.26
N GLY A 153 -12.03 -28.50 -0.07
CA GLY A 153 -11.43 -28.77 1.24
C GLY A 153 -12.39 -29.51 2.19
N PRO A 154 -12.66 -28.99 3.40
CA PRO A 154 -13.61 -29.61 4.34
C PRO A 154 -15.05 -29.73 3.81
N ALA A 155 -15.41 -28.98 2.76
CA ALA A 155 -16.73 -28.96 2.15
C ALA A 155 -16.77 -29.65 0.77
N THR A 156 -15.84 -30.56 0.46
CA THR A 156 -15.84 -31.31 -0.82
C THR A 156 -17.13 -32.09 -1.08
N GLY A 157 -17.82 -32.56 -0.03
CA GLY A 157 -19.11 -33.24 -0.15
C GLY A 157 -20.32 -32.33 -0.39
N ILE A 158 -20.15 -31.01 -0.32
CA ILE A 158 -21.23 -30.01 -0.49
C ILE A 158 -21.25 -29.55 -1.95
N VAL A 159 -22.38 -29.73 -2.64
CA VAL A 159 -22.50 -29.43 -4.08
C VAL A 159 -22.69 -27.93 -4.31
N THR A 160 -23.63 -27.31 -3.61
CA THR A 160 -23.85 -25.85 -3.64
C THR A 160 -23.94 -25.29 -2.23
N SER A 161 -23.70 -23.98 -2.06
CA SER A 161 -23.80 -23.31 -0.75
C SER A 161 -25.19 -23.40 -0.11
N GLY A 162 -26.23 -23.65 -0.90
CA GLY A 162 -27.58 -23.89 -0.41
C GLY A 162 -27.73 -25.22 0.34
N ASP A 163 -26.80 -26.16 0.14
CA ASP A 163 -26.81 -27.49 0.76
C ASP A 163 -26.03 -27.52 2.09
N PHE A 164 -25.44 -26.41 2.52
CA PHE A 164 -24.81 -26.34 3.84
C PHE A 164 -25.84 -26.60 4.95
N PRO A 165 -25.45 -27.29 6.04
CA PRO A 165 -26.30 -27.45 7.21
C PRO A 165 -26.77 -26.11 7.75
N ASP A 166 -28.02 -26.03 8.22
CA ASP A 166 -28.58 -24.79 8.76
C ASP A 166 -27.77 -24.27 9.96
N GLU A 167 -27.15 -25.15 10.75
CA GLU A 167 -26.27 -24.79 11.86
C GLU A 167 -25.03 -24.02 11.37
N THR A 168 -24.36 -24.51 10.31
CA THR A 168 -23.23 -23.82 9.67
C THR A 168 -23.65 -22.45 9.14
N LEU A 169 -24.82 -22.36 8.49
CA LEU A 169 -25.34 -21.11 7.92
C LEU A 169 -25.76 -20.12 9.01
N ALA A 170 -26.38 -20.59 10.10
CA ALA A 170 -26.78 -19.76 11.23
C ALA A 170 -25.54 -19.21 11.94
N PHE A 171 -24.53 -20.06 12.17
CA PHE A 171 -23.26 -19.64 12.74
C PHE A 171 -22.59 -18.58 11.86
N ALA A 172 -22.49 -18.80 10.54
CA ALA A 172 -21.89 -17.84 9.60
C ALA A 172 -22.59 -16.47 9.63
N LYS A 173 -23.92 -16.46 9.76
CA LYS A 173 -24.73 -15.25 9.88
C LYS A 173 -24.43 -14.48 11.17
N GLU A 174 -24.22 -15.19 12.26
CA GLU A 174 -24.01 -14.60 13.60
C GLU A 174 -22.56 -14.20 13.86
N HIS A 175 -21.59 -14.87 13.22
CA HIS A 175 -20.16 -14.69 13.45
C HIS A 175 -19.39 -14.26 12.18
N PRO A 176 -19.73 -13.12 11.55
CA PRO A 176 -19.04 -12.67 10.35
C PRO A 176 -17.63 -12.10 10.63
N LEU A 177 -17.30 -11.80 11.89
CA LEU A 177 -16.02 -11.22 12.30
C LEU A 177 -15.10 -12.31 12.87
N LEU A 178 -13.86 -12.37 12.39
CA LEU A 178 -12.81 -13.20 12.99
C LEU A 178 -12.05 -12.43 14.08
N HIS A 179 -11.53 -13.17 15.05
CA HIS A 179 -10.68 -12.64 16.11
C HIS A 179 -9.22 -12.51 15.63
N GLY A 180 -8.54 -11.48 16.11
CA GLY A 180 -7.18 -11.13 15.69
C GLY A 180 -7.14 -10.15 14.51
N ALA A 181 -5.97 -10.02 13.90
CA ALA A 181 -5.73 -9.09 12.80
C ALA A 181 -4.61 -9.63 11.88
N VAL A 182 -4.62 -9.19 10.62
CA VAL A 182 -3.49 -9.42 9.70
C VAL A 182 -2.40 -8.41 10.01
N ALA A 183 -1.21 -8.90 10.35
CA ALA A 183 -0.02 -8.09 10.56
C ALA A 183 0.64 -7.70 9.22
N PRO A 184 1.35 -6.57 9.15
CA PRO A 184 2.03 -6.16 7.94
C PRO A 184 3.28 -7.01 7.70
N ALA A 185 3.64 -7.18 6.43
CA ALA A 185 4.90 -7.78 6.02
C ALA A 185 6.08 -7.07 6.68
N GLY A 186 6.94 -7.81 7.38
CA GLY A 186 8.05 -7.25 8.14
C GLY A 186 7.66 -6.55 9.45
N GLY A 187 6.41 -6.69 9.91
CA GLY A 187 5.96 -6.29 11.25
C GLY A 187 5.76 -4.78 11.48
N GLN A 188 6.03 -3.94 10.48
CA GLN A 188 5.92 -2.48 10.58
C GLN A 188 5.66 -1.84 9.21
N PRO A 189 5.29 -0.54 9.15
CA PRO A 189 5.08 0.15 7.88
C PRO A 189 6.37 0.25 7.06
N LEU A 190 6.21 0.24 5.74
CA LEU A 190 7.28 0.53 4.77
C LEU A 190 7.62 2.02 4.72
N PHE A 191 6.62 2.87 4.98
CA PHE A 191 6.75 4.32 4.97
C PHE A 191 5.76 4.93 5.97
N THR A 192 6.17 5.99 6.65
CA THR A 192 5.29 6.81 7.49
C THR A 192 5.55 8.29 7.21
N ARG A 193 4.51 9.11 7.32
CA ARG A 193 4.57 10.56 7.11
C ARG A 193 3.56 11.26 8.02
N THR A 194 3.98 12.31 8.69
CA THR A 194 3.10 13.25 9.40
C THR A 194 2.84 14.49 8.55
N GLY A 195 1.76 15.22 8.84
CA GLY A 195 1.36 16.39 8.06
C GLY A 195 0.25 16.04 7.06
N THR A 196 0.27 16.59 5.84
CA THR A 196 -0.81 16.39 4.86
C THR A 196 -1.18 14.91 4.69
N ARG A 197 -2.48 14.62 4.71
CA ARG A 197 -2.99 13.26 4.49
C ARG A 197 -2.67 12.80 3.06
N LEU A 198 -2.24 11.56 2.97
CA LEU A 198 -2.08 10.86 1.71
C LEU A 198 -3.39 10.16 1.34
N THR A 199 -3.71 10.12 0.06
CA THR A 199 -5.04 9.71 -0.44
C THR A 199 -4.97 8.62 -1.48
N GLN A 200 -3.88 8.54 -2.25
CA GLN A 200 -3.72 7.61 -3.36
C GLN A 200 -2.36 6.92 -3.29
N LEU A 201 -2.30 5.69 -3.76
CA LEU A 201 -1.10 4.85 -3.75
C LEU A 201 -0.96 4.13 -5.09
N ALA A 202 0.19 4.31 -5.73
CA ALA A 202 0.65 3.47 -6.82
C ALA A 202 2.06 2.96 -6.50
N VAL A 203 2.39 1.75 -6.95
CA VAL A 203 3.61 1.06 -6.53
C VAL A 203 4.25 0.38 -7.73
N ASP A 204 5.55 0.58 -7.88
CA ASP A 204 6.40 -0.21 -8.77
C ASP A 204 7.31 -1.08 -7.90
N THR A 205 7.19 -2.40 -8.01
CA THR A 205 7.99 -3.37 -7.23
C THR A 205 9.21 -3.89 -7.99
N GLY A 206 9.38 -3.49 -9.25
CA GLY A 206 10.46 -3.91 -10.13
C GLY A 206 11.20 -2.73 -10.73
N ALA A 207 11.42 -1.67 -9.93
CA ALA A 207 12.06 -0.46 -10.41
C ALA A 207 13.58 -0.66 -10.60
N GLY A 208 14.11 0.01 -11.62
CA GLY A 208 15.54 0.04 -11.94
C GLY A 208 16.08 -1.16 -12.72
N PRO A 209 17.37 -1.15 -13.06
CA PRO A 209 17.95 -2.08 -14.04
C PRO A 209 17.86 -3.57 -13.67
N ARG A 210 17.88 -3.88 -12.37
CA ARG A 210 17.78 -5.25 -11.86
C ARG A 210 16.35 -5.64 -11.45
N GLY A 211 15.42 -4.69 -11.48
CA GLY A 211 14.04 -4.93 -11.05
C GLY A 211 13.89 -5.34 -9.58
N ASP A 212 14.81 -4.88 -8.72
CA ASP A 212 14.90 -5.26 -7.30
C ASP A 212 14.55 -4.11 -6.35
N HIS A 213 14.21 -2.93 -6.86
CA HIS A 213 13.80 -1.79 -6.05
C HIS A 213 12.28 -1.60 -6.04
N THR A 214 11.76 -1.24 -4.87
CA THR A 214 10.34 -0.87 -4.73
C THR A 214 10.21 0.65 -4.58
N VAL A 215 9.44 1.27 -5.47
CA VAL A 215 9.14 2.70 -5.46
C VAL A 215 7.64 2.92 -5.21
N LEU A 216 7.32 3.76 -4.24
CA LEU A 216 5.97 4.20 -3.92
C LEU A 216 5.73 5.58 -4.54
N PHE A 217 4.57 5.74 -5.16
CA PHE A 217 4.02 7.03 -5.55
C PHE A 217 2.78 7.30 -4.71
N LEU A 218 2.77 8.44 -4.03
CA LEU A 218 1.77 8.78 -3.01
C LEU A 218 1.13 10.12 -3.34
N GLY A 219 -0.16 10.12 -3.66
CA GLY A 219 -0.93 11.34 -3.85
C GLY A 219 -1.39 11.93 -2.52
N ALA A 220 -1.39 13.25 -2.39
CA ALA A 220 -1.79 13.97 -1.18
C ALA A 220 -3.06 14.82 -1.36
N GLU A 221 -3.68 15.21 -0.23
CA GLU A 221 -4.84 16.12 -0.22
C GLU A 221 -4.54 17.52 -0.72
N ASP A 222 -3.29 17.97 -0.62
CA ASP A 222 -2.85 19.29 -1.08
C ASP A 222 -2.39 19.30 -2.55
N GLY A 223 -2.45 18.16 -3.23
CA GLY A 223 -2.12 18.02 -4.65
C GLY A 223 -0.67 17.73 -4.96
N ARG A 224 0.12 17.42 -3.93
CA ARG A 224 1.47 16.89 -4.11
C ARG A 224 1.45 15.40 -4.41
N VAL A 225 2.50 14.95 -5.10
CA VAL A 225 2.86 13.55 -5.26
C VAL A 225 4.23 13.34 -4.64
N LEU A 226 4.33 12.39 -3.69
CA LEU A 226 5.60 11.98 -3.11
C LEU A 226 6.08 10.72 -3.83
N LYS A 227 7.36 10.68 -4.17
CA LYS A 227 8.05 9.52 -4.73
C LYS A 227 9.04 9.00 -3.69
N VAL A 228 8.88 7.75 -3.28
CA VAL A 228 9.60 7.17 -2.15
C VAL A 228 10.24 5.85 -2.56
N LEU A 229 11.54 5.71 -2.32
CA LEU A 229 12.26 4.44 -2.43
C LEU A 229 12.13 3.68 -1.11
N VAL A 230 11.60 2.45 -1.16
CA VAL A 230 11.50 1.58 0.01
C VAL A 230 12.85 0.92 0.28
N ALA A 231 13.25 0.89 1.55
CA ALA A 231 14.46 0.18 1.96
C ALA A 231 14.38 -1.32 1.63
N THR A 232 15.44 -1.85 1.04
CA THR A 232 15.61 -3.28 0.81
C THR A 232 16.05 -3.93 2.12
N ARG A 233 15.10 -4.44 2.91
CA ARG A 233 15.47 -5.29 4.06
C ARG A 233 15.89 -6.66 3.54
N PRO A 234 17.11 -7.15 3.79
CA PRO A 234 17.40 -8.55 3.58
C PRO A 234 16.42 -9.39 4.44
N PRO A 235 15.94 -10.54 3.94
CA PRO A 235 15.09 -11.42 4.73
C PRO A 235 15.88 -11.85 5.96
N GLU A 236 15.45 -11.39 7.14
CA GLU A 236 16.07 -11.79 8.40
C GLU A 236 16.05 -13.31 8.50
N THR A 237 17.23 -13.92 8.48
CA THR A 237 17.45 -15.24 9.05
C THR A 237 17.00 -15.16 10.50
N THR A 238 15.87 -15.80 10.81
CA THR A 238 15.38 -16.20 12.14
C THR A 238 16.36 -15.84 13.27
N GLN A 239 16.23 -14.64 13.82
CA GLN A 239 16.95 -14.31 15.04
C GLN A 239 16.29 -15.11 16.17
N HIS A 240 16.98 -16.15 16.63
CA HIS A 240 16.75 -16.69 17.95
C HIS A 240 16.83 -15.55 18.98
N PRO A 241 16.04 -15.61 20.07
CA PRO A 241 16.06 -14.56 21.08
C PRO A 241 17.44 -14.55 21.75
N ARG A 242 18.31 -13.62 21.35
CA ARG A 242 19.55 -13.33 22.07
C ARG A 242 19.15 -12.69 23.39
N GLY A 243 19.73 -13.23 24.47
CA GLY A 243 19.43 -12.87 25.84
C GLY A 243 19.57 -11.38 26.14
N THR A 244 18.90 -10.99 27.22
CA THR A 244 18.92 -9.68 27.89
C THR A 244 20.27 -8.94 27.76
N PRO A 245 20.30 -7.71 27.21
CA PRO A 245 21.48 -6.87 27.25
C PRO A 245 21.71 -6.35 28.68
N ALA A 246 22.97 -6.28 29.08
CA ALA A 246 23.38 -5.62 30.33
C ALA A 246 23.13 -4.10 30.25
N PRO A 247 22.85 -3.41 31.37
CA PRO A 247 22.63 -1.97 31.37
C PRO A 247 23.96 -1.24 31.23
N GLY A 248 24.16 -0.50 30.13
CA GLY A 248 25.33 0.38 29.99
C GLY A 248 25.77 0.76 28.57
N ASP A 249 25.24 0.16 27.52
CA ASP A 249 25.69 0.46 26.15
C ASP A 249 24.77 1.48 25.47
N SER A 250 25.13 2.76 25.55
CA SER A 250 24.61 3.80 24.65
C SER A 250 25.27 3.65 23.29
N GLY A 251 24.89 2.61 22.56
CA GLY A 251 25.27 2.38 21.17
C GLY A 251 24.31 3.09 20.23
N ASP A 252 24.53 4.39 20.02
CA ASP A 252 24.05 5.09 18.83
C ASP A 252 24.86 4.57 17.62
N SER A 253 24.43 3.43 17.08
CA SER A 253 24.86 2.94 15.79
C SER A 253 23.63 2.88 14.89
N GLY A 254 23.12 4.06 14.54
CA GLY A 254 22.21 4.22 13.42
C GLY A 254 22.92 3.83 12.12
N ASP A 255 22.80 2.57 11.71
CA ASP A 255 23.23 2.14 10.39
C ASP A 255 22.27 2.75 9.36
N SER A 256 22.65 3.90 8.80
CA SER A 256 21.85 4.70 7.86
C SER A 256 21.71 4.06 6.47
N ARG A 257 21.92 2.75 6.35
CA ARG A 257 21.96 2.00 5.08
C ARG A 257 20.60 1.43 4.68
N ASP A 258 19.65 1.31 5.62
CA ASP A 258 18.35 0.67 5.42
C ASP A 258 17.14 1.62 5.64
N ALA A 259 17.29 2.91 5.34
CA ALA A 259 16.22 3.88 5.49
C ALA A 259 15.41 4.05 4.19
N THR A 260 14.08 3.93 4.31
CA THR A 260 13.15 4.36 3.25
C THR A 260 13.39 5.84 2.93
N LEU A 261 13.62 6.16 1.66
CA LEU A 261 14.07 7.48 1.20
C LEU A 261 12.98 8.20 0.41
N LEU A 262 12.68 9.44 0.81
CA LEU A 262 11.89 10.35 -0.02
C LEU A 262 12.78 10.87 -1.16
N LEU A 263 12.52 10.40 -2.38
CA LEU A 263 13.26 10.80 -3.57
C LEU A 263 12.81 12.18 -4.06
N GLU A 264 11.49 12.38 -4.19
CA GLU A 264 10.93 13.61 -4.75
C GLU A 264 9.61 13.98 -4.05
N ASP A 265 9.39 15.28 -3.86
CA ASP A 265 8.14 15.88 -3.37
C ASP A 265 7.65 16.87 -4.43
N ILE A 266 6.52 16.57 -5.07
CA ILE A 266 6.16 17.12 -6.38
C ILE A 266 4.82 17.83 -6.32
N SER A 267 4.83 19.15 -6.45
CA SER A 267 3.60 19.94 -6.64
C SER A 267 3.17 19.90 -8.11
N LEU A 268 2.00 19.30 -8.38
CA LEU A 268 1.47 19.14 -9.75
C LEU A 268 0.22 19.98 -10.04
N TYR A 269 -0.54 20.34 -9.01
CA TYR A 269 -1.82 21.00 -9.20
C TYR A 269 -1.66 22.45 -9.65
N GLU A 270 -2.15 22.75 -10.85
CA GLU A 270 -2.17 24.09 -11.42
C GLU A 270 -3.62 24.58 -11.59
N PRO A 271 -4.10 25.56 -10.79
CA PRO A 271 -5.49 26.00 -10.81
C PRO A 271 -5.99 26.47 -12.19
N ARG A 272 -5.11 27.09 -12.98
CA ARG A 272 -5.43 27.59 -14.33
C ARG A 272 -5.69 26.47 -15.32
N ARG A 273 -4.94 25.37 -15.22
CA ARG A 273 -5.04 24.22 -16.14
C ARG A 273 -6.15 23.28 -15.75
N CYS A 274 -6.42 23.15 -14.45
CA CYS A 274 -7.42 22.24 -13.92
C CYS A 274 -8.84 22.83 -13.84
N GLN A 275 -9.06 23.99 -14.46
CA GLN A 275 -10.36 24.66 -14.60
C GLN A 275 -11.16 24.70 -13.30
N SER A 276 -10.47 24.94 -12.19
CA SER A 276 -11.12 25.09 -10.90
C SER A 276 -12.01 26.34 -10.97
N PRO A 277 -13.33 26.26 -10.70
CA PRO A 277 -14.17 27.44 -10.74
C PRO A 277 -13.57 28.48 -9.79
N ARG A 278 -13.25 29.68 -10.30
CA ARG A 278 -12.60 30.75 -9.51
C ARG A 278 -13.44 31.01 -8.26
N GLY A 279 -12.85 30.81 -7.08
CA GLY A 279 -13.53 31.01 -5.79
C GLY A 279 -14.30 29.80 -5.23
N SER A 280 -14.22 28.61 -5.85
CA SER A 280 -14.98 27.42 -5.42
C SER A 280 -14.38 26.63 -4.26
N GLY A 281 -13.11 26.87 -3.88
CA GLY A 281 -12.45 26.06 -2.86
C GLY A 281 -12.33 24.56 -3.23
N VAL A 282 -12.37 24.22 -4.53
CA VAL A 282 -12.22 22.83 -4.99
C VAL A 282 -10.86 22.30 -4.53
N PRO A 283 -10.84 21.15 -3.83
CA PRO A 283 -9.62 20.62 -3.25
C PRO A 283 -8.63 20.23 -4.33
N SER A 284 -7.36 20.61 -4.17
CA SER A 284 -6.24 20.14 -4.98
C SER A 284 -5.92 18.65 -4.76
N ARG A 285 -6.81 17.92 -4.08
CA ARG A 285 -6.68 16.52 -3.69
C ARG A 285 -6.42 15.64 -4.91
N VAL A 286 -5.38 14.81 -4.83
CA VAL A 286 -5.18 13.73 -5.79
C VAL A 286 -6.30 12.69 -5.61
N LEU A 287 -7.09 12.49 -6.66
CA LEU A 287 -8.28 11.62 -6.69
C LEU A 287 -8.00 10.24 -7.28
N GLY A 288 -6.97 10.13 -8.11
CA GLY A 288 -6.56 8.88 -8.73
C GLY A 288 -5.08 8.92 -9.08
N LEU A 289 -4.44 7.77 -8.98
CA LEU A 289 -3.02 7.61 -9.25
C LEU A 289 -2.78 6.27 -9.93
N GLU A 290 -2.32 6.30 -11.17
CA GLU A 290 -2.15 5.09 -11.98
C GLU A 290 -0.79 5.08 -12.67
N LEU A 291 -0.07 3.97 -12.53
CA LEU A 291 1.16 3.74 -13.27
C LEU A 291 0.82 3.31 -14.69
N HIS A 292 1.51 3.91 -15.66
CA HIS A 292 1.47 3.51 -17.05
C HIS A 292 2.87 3.04 -17.49
N PRO A 293 3.25 1.77 -17.20
CA PRO A 293 4.59 1.25 -17.48
C PRO A 293 5.03 1.38 -18.95
N PRO A 294 4.18 1.12 -19.97
CA PRO A 294 4.58 1.25 -21.37
C PRO A 294 5.03 2.67 -21.74
N GLY A 295 4.35 3.70 -21.23
CA GLY A 295 4.73 5.10 -21.43
C GLY A 295 5.70 5.64 -20.39
N ARG A 296 6.06 4.84 -19.37
CA ARG A 296 6.92 5.24 -18.24
C ARG A 296 6.47 6.52 -17.57
N GLU A 297 5.16 6.59 -17.35
CA GLU A 297 4.48 7.74 -16.77
C GLU A 297 3.59 7.34 -15.60
N LEU A 298 3.32 8.32 -14.75
CA LEU A 298 2.33 8.30 -13.70
C LEU A 298 1.18 9.23 -14.12
N LEU A 299 -0.02 8.69 -14.22
CA LEU A 299 -1.23 9.44 -14.46
C LEU A 299 -1.81 9.91 -13.13
N VAL A 300 -1.96 11.22 -12.97
CA VAL A 300 -2.43 11.86 -11.73
C VAL A 300 -3.74 12.56 -12.01
N ALA A 301 -4.83 12.08 -11.39
CA ALA A 301 -6.16 12.63 -11.58
C ALA A 301 -6.51 13.62 -10.45
N PHE A 302 -7.02 14.78 -10.84
CA PHE A 302 -7.61 15.78 -9.96
C PHE A 302 -9.07 16.04 -10.36
N ALA A 303 -9.80 16.81 -9.55
CA ALA A 303 -11.08 17.34 -9.99
C ALA A 303 -10.85 18.30 -11.19
N GLY A 304 -11.26 17.89 -12.39
CA GLY A 304 -11.22 18.73 -13.59
C GLY A 304 -9.98 18.60 -14.49
N CYS A 305 -8.98 17.78 -14.13
CA CYS A 305 -7.83 17.54 -15.01
C CYS A 305 -7.15 16.19 -14.75
N LEU A 306 -6.37 15.76 -15.75
CA LEU A 306 -5.43 14.66 -15.68
C LEU A 306 -4.03 15.20 -16.00
N VAL A 307 -3.04 14.90 -15.17
CA VAL A 307 -1.65 15.29 -15.36
C VAL A 307 -0.81 14.04 -15.61
N ARG A 308 0.01 14.08 -16.67
CA ARG A 308 1.01 13.05 -16.98
C ARG A 308 2.34 13.47 -16.35
N LEU A 309 2.86 12.65 -15.45
CA LEU A 309 4.16 12.87 -14.81
C LEU A 309 5.11 11.76 -15.24
N PRO A 310 6.25 12.04 -15.91
CA PRO A 310 7.26 11.03 -16.16
C PRO A 310 7.72 10.36 -14.86
N LEU A 311 7.90 9.03 -14.86
CA LEU A 311 8.33 8.29 -13.64
C LEU A 311 9.69 8.75 -13.12
N SER A 312 10.50 9.33 -14.01
CA SER A 312 11.83 9.84 -13.71
C SER A 312 12.05 11.19 -14.36
N ARG A 313 12.86 12.03 -13.73
CA ARG A 313 13.21 13.37 -14.23
C ARG A 313 14.71 13.54 -14.33
N CYS A 314 15.37 12.50 -14.84
CA CYS A 314 16.83 12.39 -14.89
C CYS A 314 17.50 13.57 -15.62
N HIS A 315 16.83 14.12 -16.64
CA HIS A 315 17.30 15.28 -17.40
C HIS A 315 17.60 16.51 -16.51
N ARG A 316 16.97 16.64 -15.34
CA ARG A 316 17.23 17.73 -14.39
C ARG A 316 18.66 17.72 -13.83
N HIS A 317 19.34 16.58 -13.88
CA HIS A 317 20.73 16.46 -13.47
C HIS A 317 21.73 16.75 -14.61
N GLY A 318 21.24 16.87 -15.85
CA GLY A 318 22.04 17.20 -17.03
C GLY A 318 23.32 16.37 -17.14
N THR A 319 24.45 17.04 -17.36
CA THR A 319 25.80 16.45 -17.45
C THR A 319 26.54 16.45 -16.10
N CYS A 320 25.83 16.61 -14.98
CA CYS A 320 26.42 16.55 -13.65
C CYS A 320 26.33 15.13 -13.07
N ARG A 321 27.42 14.34 -13.24
CA ARG A 321 27.53 12.98 -12.71
C ARG A 321 27.16 12.87 -11.23
N ARG A 322 27.68 13.79 -10.42
CA ARG A 322 27.43 13.79 -8.98
C ARG A 322 25.95 13.98 -8.64
N SER A 323 25.27 14.92 -9.29
CA SER A 323 23.83 15.16 -9.07
C SER A 323 23.00 13.96 -9.51
N CYS A 324 23.34 13.34 -10.64
CA CYS A 324 22.66 12.14 -11.13
C CYS A 324 22.74 10.97 -10.16
N LEU A 325 23.96 10.64 -9.69
CA LEU A 325 24.16 9.52 -8.77
C LEU A 325 23.60 9.83 -7.37
N ALA A 326 23.70 11.07 -6.90
CA ALA A 326 23.17 11.50 -5.61
C ALA A 326 21.63 11.52 -5.56
N ALA A 327 20.96 11.51 -6.72
CA ALA A 327 19.50 11.40 -6.78
C ALA A 327 18.99 10.07 -6.24
N ARG A 328 19.81 9.01 -6.32
CA ARG A 328 19.48 7.64 -5.87
C ARG A 328 18.17 7.10 -6.46
N ASP A 329 17.75 7.65 -7.59
CA ASP A 329 16.52 7.30 -8.27
C ASP A 329 16.75 6.03 -9.10
N PRO A 330 16.05 4.90 -8.81
CA PRO A 330 16.23 3.65 -9.54
C PRO A 330 15.99 3.79 -11.05
N TYR A 331 15.22 4.79 -11.48
CA TYR A 331 14.95 5.01 -12.89
C TYR A 331 16.03 5.82 -13.62
N CYS A 332 16.99 6.42 -12.91
CA CYS A 332 18.02 7.28 -13.49
C CYS A 332 19.40 6.61 -13.47
N VAL A 333 20.12 6.74 -14.59
CA VAL A 333 21.49 6.26 -14.74
C VAL A 333 22.38 7.35 -15.35
N TRP A 334 23.66 7.31 -14.99
CA TRP A 334 24.69 8.17 -15.58
C TRP A 334 25.37 7.45 -16.73
N LEU A 335 25.33 8.04 -17.93
CA LEU A 335 25.92 7.48 -19.15
C LEU A 335 26.90 8.48 -19.78
N PRO A 336 28.21 8.26 -19.75
CA PRO A 336 29.18 9.09 -20.47
C PRO A 336 29.12 8.84 -21.99
N PRO A 337 29.11 9.86 -22.87
CA PRO A 337 29.15 11.30 -22.59
C PRO A 337 27.77 11.98 -22.44
N GLU A 338 26.66 11.23 -22.64
CA GLU A 338 25.29 11.75 -22.72
C GLU A 338 24.79 12.47 -21.47
N GLY A 339 25.21 12.04 -20.28
CA GLY A 339 24.82 12.62 -19.01
C GLY A 339 23.84 11.74 -18.24
N CYS A 340 22.92 12.35 -17.48
CA CYS A 340 21.93 11.64 -16.69
C CYS A 340 20.66 11.37 -17.51
N VAL A 341 20.36 10.09 -17.73
CA VAL A 341 19.27 9.64 -18.60
C VAL A 341 18.38 8.61 -17.89
N PRO A 342 17.10 8.48 -18.30
CA PRO A 342 16.26 7.38 -17.84
C PRO A 342 16.83 6.03 -18.29
N PHE A 343 16.91 5.05 -17.39
CA PHE A 343 17.36 3.70 -17.71
C PHE A 343 16.47 3.06 -18.80
N SER A 344 17.03 2.48 -19.86
CA SER A 344 16.31 1.61 -20.82
C SER A 344 17.10 0.33 -21.03
N GLU A 345 16.43 -0.76 -21.42
CA GLU A 345 17.11 -2.03 -21.75
C GLU A 345 18.06 -1.89 -22.94
N ASP A 346 17.83 -0.90 -23.81
CA ASP A 346 18.68 -0.60 -24.98
C ASP A 346 20.00 0.10 -24.60
N LEU A 347 20.16 0.54 -23.36
CA LEU A 347 21.37 1.24 -22.93
C LEU A 347 22.58 0.30 -22.80
N PRO A 348 23.80 0.78 -23.09
CA PRO A 348 25.00 -0.02 -22.90
C PRO A 348 25.23 -0.29 -21.42
N SER A 349 25.79 -1.47 -21.09
CA SER A 349 26.04 -1.91 -19.71
C SER A 349 27.06 -1.07 -18.93
N SER A 350 27.69 -0.07 -19.56
CA SER A 350 28.68 0.83 -18.97
C SER A 350 28.06 2.02 -18.20
N PHE A 351 26.74 2.07 -18.06
CA PHE A 351 26.08 3.09 -17.24
C PHE A 351 26.47 2.95 -15.76
N GLN A 352 26.30 4.02 -15.00
CA GLN A 352 26.58 4.06 -13.56
C GLN A 352 25.32 4.45 -12.78
N GLN A 353 25.11 3.81 -11.64
CA GLN A 353 24.00 4.08 -10.73
C GLN A 353 24.44 3.78 -9.29
N ASP A 354 23.89 4.51 -8.32
CA ASP A 354 24.12 4.28 -6.88
C ASP A 354 22.83 4.51 -6.09
N VAL A 355 21.92 3.54 -6.16
CA VAL A 355 20.63 3.62 -5.44
C VAL A 355 20.85 3.47 -3.94
N GLU A 356 21.79 2.61 -3.55
CA GLU A 356 22.14 2.31 -2.17
C GLU A 356 22.90 3.45 -1.47
N GLY A 357 23.45 4.40 -2.23
CA GLY A 357 24.25 5.52 -1.68
C GLY A 357 25.61 5.06 -1.14
N SER A 358 26.14 3.97 -1.71
CA SER A 358 27.36 3.29 -1.28
C SER A 358 28.61 3.89 -1.90
N LEU A 359 28.47 4.57 -3.04
CA LEU A 359 29.58 5.24 -3.68
C LEU A 359 29.83 6.54 -2.91
N GLY A 360 31.04 6.73 -2.40
CA GLY A 360 31.47 8.01 -1.86
C GLY A 360 31.60 9.03 -2.98
N ILE A 361 30.48 9.58 -3.46
CA ILE A 361 30.40 10.43 -4.66
C ILE A 361 31.22 11.71 -4.44
N SER A 362 32.43 11.73 -4.98
CA SER A 362 33.36 12.86 -4.95
C SER A 362 33.41 13.58 -6.31
N GLY A 363 33.69 14.89 -6.29
CA GLY A 363 33.77 15.77 -7.47
C GLY A 363 32.79 16.95 -7.41
N THR A 364 33.18 18.08 -8.02
CA THR A 364 32.35 19.29 -8.15
C THR A 364 31.73 19.34 -9.55
N CYS A 365 30.43 19.61 -9.64
CA CYS A 365 29.82 19.94 -10.92
C CYS A 365 30.07 21.41 -11.21
N GLN A 366 30.62 21.72 -12.39
CA GLN A 366 30.59 23.09 -12.89
C GLN A 366 29.16 23.38 -13.32
N GLU A 367 28.53 24.38 -12.71
CA GLU A 367 27.27 24.90 -13.22
C GLU A 367 27.51 25.40 -14.65
N ALA A 368 26.83 24.81 -15.62
CA ALA A 368 26.76 25.42 -16.94
C ALA A 368 26.17 26.83 -16.76
N PRO A 369 26.74 27.88 -17.37
CA PRO A 369 26.16 29.21 -17.27
C PRO A 369 24.73 29.15 -17.79
N ALA A 370 23.79 29.74 -17.05
CA ALA A 370 22.42 29.90 -17.47
C ALA A 370 22.43 30.47 -18.90
N ALA A 371 22.01 29.65 -19.87
CA ALA A 371 21.77 30.13 -21.22
C ALA A 371 20.73 31.23 -21.09
N GLY A 372 21.10 32.43 -21.53
CA GLY A 372 20.29 33.62 -21.40
C GLY A 372 18.90 33.39 -21.95
N ASP A 373 17.94 33.93 -21.22
CA ASP A 373 16.57 34.16 -21.63
C ASP A 373 16.59 34.89 -22.98
N SER A 374 16.36 34.15 -24.07
CA SER A 374 15.98 34.72 -25.35
C SER A 374 14.51 34.37 -25.57
N ASP A 375 13.65 35.29 -25.15
CA ASP A 375 12.30 35.46 -25.65
C ASP A 375 12.32 35.38 -27.18
N GLU A 376 11.85 34.27 -27.75
CA GLU A 376 11.23 34.30 -29.08
C GLU A 376 9.95 33.44 -29.06
N ASP A 377 8.85 34.20 -29.03
CA ASP A 377 7.47 33.82 -29.28
C ASP A 377 7.35 32.93 -30.52
N GLY A 378 6.61 31.83 -30.40
CA GLY A 378 6.50 30.81 -31.44
C GLY A 378 5.22 29.99 -31.31
N ASP A 379 4.10 30.71 -31.31
CA ASP A 379 2.73 30.23 -31.39
C ASP A 379 2.55 29.24 -32.57
N MET A 380 2.18 27.99 -32.30
CA MET A 380 1.54 27.12 -33.30
C MET A 380 0.45 26.27 -32.63
N ALA A 381 -0.74 26.87 -32.59
CA ALA A 381 -2.00 26.17 -32.53
C ALA A 381 -2.26 25.44 -33.86
N HIS A 382 -2.61 24.15 -33.79
CA HIS A 382 -3.37 23.49 -34.85
C HIS A 382 -4.78 23.22 -34.33
N GLY A 383 -5.76 23.66 -35.13
CA GLY A 383 -7.20 23.50 -34.90
C GLY A 383 -7.79 22.23 -35.49
#